data_AF-A0AAV9RAL4-F1
#
_entry.id   AF-A0AAV9RAL4-F1
#
_cell.length_a   1.000
_cell.length_b   1.000
_cell.length_c   1.000
_cell.angle_alpha   90.00
_cell.angle_beta   90.00
_cell.angle_gamma   90.00
#
_symmetry.space_group_name_H-M   'P 1'
#
loop_
_entity.id
_entity.type
_entity.pdbx_description
1 polymer ?
#
loop_
_entity_poly.entity_id
_entity_poly.type
_entity_poly.pdbx_seq_one_letter_code
_entity_poly.pdbx_strand_id
1 'polypeptide(L)' 'DPDLQLLMAVYDENILKNPFYLALEKQRPDLSSRVADFHGIVLVPCCGSLNVSSYSDSHFDSYVLQPVEEGYKTVNEKLA' A
#
# COMPACT_ATOMS: atom_id res chain seq x y z
N ASP A 1 -11.45 4.48 -25.98
CA ASP A 1 -11.47 5.77 -25.30
C ASP A 1 -10.09 6.02 -24.70
N PRO A 2 -9.29 6.93 -25.28
CA PRO A 2 -7.93 7.22 -24.81
C PRO A 2 -7.89 7.96 -23.47
N ASP A 3 -9.02 8.46 -22.96
CA ASP A 3 -9.09 9.24 -21.71
C ASP A 3 -9.07 8.38 -20.43
N LEU A 4 -9.16 7.05 -20.54
CA LEU A 4 -8.97 6.16 -19.39
C LEU A 4 -7.51 6.07 -18.92
N GLN A 5 -6.54 6.49 -19.76
CA GLN A 5 -5.12 6.47 -19.40
C GLN A 5 -4.71 7.61 -18.45
N LEU A 6 -5.59 8.60 -18.23
CA LEU A 6 -5.27 9.79 -17.42
C LEU A 6 -5.73 9.70 -15.95
N LEU A 7 -6.47 8.66 -15.56
CA LEU A 7 -6.94 8.46 -14.17
C LEU A 7 -6.02 7.54 -13.36
N MET A 8 -4.85 7.18 -13.88
CA MET A 8 -3.79 6.64 -13.03
C MET A 8 -3.08 7.82 -12.38
N ALA A 9 -3.31 8.04 -11.08
CA ALA A 9 -2.44 8.90 -10.30
C ALA A 9 -1.03 8.31 -10.39
N VAL A 10 -0.18 8.91 -11.22
CA VAL A 10 1.20 8.48 -11.37
C VAL A 10 1.90 8.84 -10.07
N TYR A 11 2.48 7.82 -9.42
CA TYR A 11 3.34 8.05 -8.28
C TYR A 11 4.62 8.73 -8.79
N ASP A 12 4.83 10.00 -8.46
CA ASP A 12 5.95 10.83 -8.98
C ASP A 12 7.34 10.31 -8.54
N GLU A 13 7.39 9.50 -7.49
CA GLU A 13 8.62 8.94 -6.94
C GLU A 13 8.90 7.52 -7.50
N ASN A 14 10.16 7.11 -7.51
CA ASN A 14 10.49 5.72 -7.81
C ASN A 14 10.10 4.83 -6.61
N ILE A 15 9.03 4.05 -6.76
CA ILE A 15 8.51 3.16 -5.72
C ILE A 15 9.56 2.16 -5.21
N LEU A 16 10.46 1.68 -6.08
CA LEU A 16 11.53 0.75 -5.72
C LEU A 16 12.63 1.40 -4.88
N LYS A 17 12.61 2.73 -4.73
CA LYS A 17 13.49 3.48 -3.84
C LYS A 17 12.79 3.94 -2.57
N ASN A 18 11.49 3.72 -2.45
CA ASN A 18 10.73 4.15 -1.28
C ASN A 18 11.11 3.28 -0.05
N PRO A 19 11.62 3.87 1.04
CA PRO A 19 12.07 3.11 2.21
C PRO A 19 10.95 2.30 2.88
N PHE A 20 9.71 2.80 2.86
CA PHE A 20 8.56 2.09 3.41
C PHE A 20 8.24 0.86 2.56
N TYR A 21 8.17 1.01 1.24
CA TYR A 21 7.89 -0.11 0.34
C TYR A 21 8.94 -1.22 0.45
N LEU A 22 10.23 -0.85 0.48
CA LEU A 22 11.32 -1.80 0.67
C LEU A 22 11.27 -2.49 2.05
N ALA A 23 10.88 -1.78 3.10
CA ALA A 23 10.70 -2.37 4.42
C ALA A 23 9.53 -3.35 4.44
N LEU A 24 8.39 -3.00 3.83
CA LEU A 24 7.22 -3.87 3.69
C LEU A 24 7.56 -5.15 2.94
N GLU A 25 8.23 -5.05 1.80
CA GLU A 25 8.63 -6.21 0.99
C GLU A 25 9.58 -7.14 1.76
N LYS A 26 10.50 -6.58 2.55
CA LYS A 26 11.47 -7.34 3.33
C LYS A 26 10.89 -7.97 4.59
N GLN A 27 10.05 -7.23 5.33
CA GLN A 27 9.55 -7.62 6.65
C GLN A 27 8.26 -8.44 6.56
N ARG A 28 7.40 -8.15 5.57
CA ARG A 28 6.09 -8.78 5.38
C ARG A 28 5.85 -9.18 3.92
N PRO A 29 6.68 -10.07 3.34
CA PRO A 29 6.47 -10.54 1.97
C PRO A 29 5.13 -11.28 1.79
N ASP A 30 4.55 -11.81 2.86
CA ASP A 30 3.22 -12.41 2.88
C ASP A 30 2.13 -11.43 2.45
N LEU A 31 2.26 -10.15 2.83
CA LEU A 31 1.26 -9.13 2.50
C LEU A 31 1.19 -8.88 1.00
N SER A 32 2.32 -8.87 0.30
CA SER A 32 2.34 -8.69 -1.15
C SER A 32 1.54 -9.78 -1.86
N SER A 33 1.71 -11.05 -1.46
CA SER A 33 0.91 -12.16 -2.00
C SER A 33 -0.57 -12.00 -1.64
N ARG A 34 -0.87 -11.68 -0.38
CA ARG A 34 -2.25 -11.53 0.09
C ARG A 34 -3.00 -10.41 -0.63
N VAL A 35 -2.34 -9.26 -0.81
CA VAL A 35 -2.86 -8.12 -1.58
C VAL A 35 -3.24 -8.59 -2.99
N ALA A 36 -2.38 -9.37 -3.64
CA ALA A 36 -2.67 -9.89 -4.98
C ALA A 36 -3.89 -10.83 -4.96
N ASP A 37 -4.01 -11.71 -3.97
CA ASP A 37 -5.10 -12.69 -3.86
C ASP A 37 -6.49 -12.04 -3.78
N PHE A 38 -6.62 -10.91 -3.06
CA PHE A 38 -7.90 -10.20 -2.93
C PHE A 38 -7.99 -8.93 -3.79
N HIS A 39 -7.08 -8.74 -4.75
CA HIS A 39 -7.02 -7.54 -5.61
C HIS A 39 -7.01 -6.22 -4.81
N GLY A 40 -6.23 -6.20 -3.74
CA GLY A 40 -6.09 -5.08 -2.83
C GLY A 40 -5.20 -3.96 -3.34
N ILE A 41 -5.07 -2.93 -2.51
CA ILE A 41 -4.22 -1.77 -2.75
C ILE A 41 -3.26 -1.62 -1.57
N VAL A 42 -1.98 -1.38 -1.84
CA VAL A 42 -0.98 -1.00 -0.83
C VAL A 42 -0.83 0.51 -0.87
N LEU A 43 -1.13 1.18 0.25
CA LEU A 43 -0.86 2.59 0.46
C LEU A 43 0.62 2.77 0.80
N VAL A 44 1.36 3.43 -0.09
CA VAL A 44 2.78 3.75 0.14
C VAL A 44 2.91 5.25 0.43
N PRO A 45 3.34 5.62 1.65
CA PRO A 45 3.58 7.01 2.03
C PRO A 45 4.71 7.63 1.22
N CYS A 46 4.59 8.92 0.88
CA CYS A 46 5.64 9.66 0.17
C CYS A 46 6.97 9.59 0.91
N CYS A 47 8.08 9.60 0.18
CA CYS A 47 9.41 9.50 0.78
C CYS A 47 9.63 10.63 1.82
N GLY A 48 9.99 10.25 3.05
CA GLY A 48 10.23 11.20 4.15
C GLY A 48 8.99 11.71 4.87
N SER A 49 7.78 11.31 4.46
CA SER A 49 6.52 11.64 5.16
C SER A 49 6.35 10.88 6.48
N LEU A 50 6.97 9.70 6.59
CA LEU A 50 7.01 8.90 7.81
C LEU A 50 8.44 8.81 8.36
N ASN A 51 8.54 8.82 9.68
CA ASN A 51 9.81 8.58 10.36
C ASN A 51 10.16 7.08 10.27
N VAL A 52 11.36 6.78 9.76
CA VAL A 52 11.84 5.43 9.45
C VAL A 52 11.90 4.53 10.69
N SER A 53 12.01 5.09 11.90
CA SER A 53 11.98 4.34 13.16
C SER A 53 10.61 3.74 13.52
N SER A 54 9.58 3.94 12.68
CA SER A 54 8.18 3.62 12.99
C SER A 54 7.61 2.44 12.19
N TYR A 55 8.43 1.81 11.33
CA TYR A 55 7.99 0.68 10.51
C TYR A 55 8.11 -0.61 11.33
N SER A 56 7.08 -0.92 12.12
CA SER A 56 6.94 -2.23 12.75
C SER A 56 6.08 -3.13 11.87
N ASP A 57 6.43 -4.43 11.82
CA ASP A 57 5.75 -5.46 11.03
C ASP A 57 4.22 -5.46 11.21
N SER A 58 3.76 -5.18 12.43
CA SER A 58 2.34 -5.13 12.81
C SER A 58 1.56 -3.92 12.26
N HIS A 59 2.26 -2.89 11.77
CA HIS A 59 1.61 -1.68 11.26
C HIS A 59 1.30 -1.75 9.76
N PHE A 60 1.99 -2.63 9.01
CA PHE A 60 1.81 -2.72 7.55
C PHE A 60 0.40 -3.14 7.14
N ASP A 61 -0.28 -3.99 7.91
CA ASP A 61 -1.67 -4.41 7.63
C ASP A 61 -2.64 -3.20 7.59
N SER A 62 -2.30 -2.09 8.26
CA SER A 62 -3.11 -0.87 8.25
C SER A 62 -2.94 -0.04 6.97
N TYR A 63 -1.92 -0.35 6.15
CA TYR A 63 -1.67 0.28 4.85
C TYR A 63 -2.15 -0.59 3.68
N VAL A 64 -2.71 -1.76 3.97
CA VAL A 64 -3.29 -2.62 2.96
C VAL A 64 -4.80 -2.46 2.96
N LEU A 65 -5.34 -2.11 1.80
CA LEU A 65 -6.75 -1.94 1.55
C LEU A 65 -7.31 -3.16 0.81
N GLN A 66 -8.35 -3.75 1.36
CA GLN A 66 -9.13 -4.81 0.72
C GLN A 66 -10.41 -4.19 0.13
N PRO A 67 -10.77 -4.51 -1.12
CA PRO A 67 -12.04 -4.11 -1.69
C PRO A 67 -13.22 -4.74 -0.94
N VAL A 68 -14.28 -3.97 -0.74
CA VAL A 68 -15.58 -4.37 -0.18
C VAL A 68 -16.71 -3.83 -1.06
N GLU A 69 -17.96 -4.23 -0.82
CA GLU A 69 -19.11 -3.82 -1.65
C GLU A 69 -19.20 -2.30 -1.86
N GLU A 70 -18.88 -1.50 -0.84
CA GLU A 70 -18.88 -0.03 -0.91
C GLU A 70 -17.50 0.58 -0.63
N GLY A 71 -16.47 0.14 -1.37
CA GLY A 71 -15.16 0.79 -1.37
C GLY A 71 -14.05 -0.08 -0.81
N TYR A 72 -13.31 0.43 0.17
CA TYR A 72 -12.12 -0.23 0.70
C TYR A 72 -12.08 -0.20 2.23
N LYS A 73 -11.57 -1.28 2.83
CA LYS A 73 -11.29 -1.36 4.28
C LYS A 73 -9.84 -1.74 4.51
N THR A 74 -9.24 -1.34 5.63
CA THR A 74 -7.91 -1.86 5.98
C THR A 74 -7.98 -3.34 6.35
N VAL A 75 -6.91 -4.10 6.10
CA VAL A 75 -6.80 -5.50 6.52
C VAL A 75 -6.84 -5.64 8.05
N ASN A 76 -6.44 -4.60 8.77
CA ASN A 76 -6.57 -4.48 10.22
C ASN A 76 -8.00 -4.11 10.69
N GLU A 77 -9.02 -4.30 9.85
CA GLU A 77 -10.45 -4.09 10.15
C GLU A 77 -10.85 -2.66 10.54
N LYS A 78 -9.94 -1.70 10.46
CA LYS A 78 -10.26 -0.28 10.62
C LYS A 78 -10.81 0.25 9.31
N LEU A 79 -11.95 0.95 9.34
CA LEU A 79 -12.38 1.74 8.17
C LEU A 79 -11.28 2.77 7.86
N ALA A 80 -10.84 2.79 6.60
CA ALA A 80 -9.83 3.71 6.10
C ALA A 80 -10.46 5.07 5.79
#